data_AF-A0A434G6E3-F1
#
_entry.id   AF-A0A434G6E3-F1
#
_cell.length_a   1.000
_cell.length_b   1.000
_cell.length_c   1.000
_cell.angle_alpha   90.00
_cell.angle_beta   90.00
_cell.angle_gamma   90.00
#
_symmetry.space_group_name_H-M   'P 1'
#
loop_
_entity.id
_entity.type
_entity.pdbx_description
1 polymer ?
#
loop_
_entity_poly.entity_id
_entity_poly.type
_entity_poly.pdbx_seq_one_letter_code
_entity_poly.pdbx_strand_id
1 'polypeptide(L)' 'VQLSVDPVTTTTVPASDVTATTWTPTFATTGAQTIAETGSATALTVPGTSTIAVNLAGTKSGTNRFSAGSYQATVTVRCE' A
#
# COMPACT_ATOMS: atom_id res chain seq x y z
N VAL A 1 4.11 8.72 17.98
CA VAL A 1 3.89 7.59 17.08
C VAL A 1 3.42 8.11 15.74
N GLN A 2 4.19 7.88 14.70
CA GLN A 2 3.83 8.10 13.31
C GLN A 2 3.30 6.78 12.74
N LEU A 3 2.21 6.86 11.98
CA LEU A 3 1.74 5.75 11.16
C LEU A 3 2.22 5.97 9.73
N SER A 4 2.82 4.95 9.14
CA SER A 4 3.25 4.96 7.75
C SER A 4 3.16 3.57 7.11
N VAL A 5 3.26 3.54 5.78
CA VAL A 5 3.44 2.31 5.00
C VAL A 5 4.72 2.41 4.21
N ASP A 6 5.53 1.35 4.24
CA ASP A 6 6.76 1.31 3.47
C ASP A 6 6.46 1.14 1.97
N PRO A 7 7.31 1.71 1.08
CA PRO A 7 7.21 1.42 -0.35
C PRO A 7 7.43 -0.08 -0.61
N VAL A 8 6.70 -0.62 -1.58
CA VAL A 8 6.89 -2.00 -2.04
C VAL A 8 8.19 -2.09 -2.83
N THR A 9 9.16 -2.86 -2.32
CA THR A 9 10.48 -3.05 -2.96
C THR A 9 10.66 -4.44 -3.54
N THR A 10 9.91 -5.43 -3.06
CA THR A 10 9.99 -6.82 -3.51
C THR A 10 8.63 -7.29 -4.02
N THR A 11 8.63 -7.86 -5.21
CA THR A 11 7.42 -8.38 -5.85
C THR A 11 7.71 -9.67 -6.58
N THR A 12 6.67 -10.47 -6.78
CA THR A 12 6.66 -11.58 -7.73
C THR A 12 5.56 -11.31 -8.73
N VAL A 13 5.86 -11.48 -10.01
CA VAL A 13 4.90 -11.37 -11.12
C VAL A 13 4.90 -12.66 -11.94
N PRO A 14 3.79 -13.00 -12.63
CA PRO A 14 3.76 -14.13 -13.55
C PRO A 14 4.84 -13.97 -14.64
N ALA A 15 5.47 -15.06 -15.06
CA ALA A 15 6.51 -15.01 -16.10
C ALA A 15 6.01 -14.46 -17.44
N SER A 16 4.71 -14.62 -17.73
CA SER A 16 4.05 -14.04 -18.90
C SER A 16 3.78 -12.54 -18.78
N ASP A 17 3.99 -11.94 -17.62
CA ASP A 17 3.88 -10.51 -17.41
C ASP A 17 5.25 -9.84 -17.50
N VAL A 18 5.60 -9.46 -18.72
CA VAL A 18 6.92 -8.93 -19.06
C VAL A 18 7.04 -7.42 -18.86
N THR A 19 5.97 -6.76 -18.42
CA THR A 19 5.92 -5.30 -18.26
C THR A 19 5.96 -4.94 -16.78
N ALA A 20 6.77 -3.95 -16.41
CA ALA A 20 6.87 -3.54 -15.02
C ALA A 20 5.50 -3.09 -14.47
N THR A 21 5.19 -3.55 -13.26
CA THR A 21 4.10 -3.01 -12.44
C THR A 21 4.71 -2.18 -11.32
N THR A 22 4.29 -0.93 -11.18
CA THR A 22 4.57 -0.14 -9.99
C THR A 22 3.47 -0.41 -8.97
N TRP A 23 3.87 -0.82 -7.76
CA TRP A 23 2.94 -1.03 -6.65
C TRP A 23 3.09 0.11 -5.64
N THR A 24 2.01 0.85 -5.43
CA THR A 24 1.99 2.02 -4.53
C THR A 24 1.03 1.74 -3.38
N PRO A 25 1.56 1.51 -2.15
CA PRO A 25 0.73 1.35 -0.97
C PRO A 25 0.29 2.72 -0.44
N THR A 26 -0.92 2.75 0.09
CA THR A 26 -1.50 3.88 0.83
C THR A 26 -2.22 3.34 2.06
N PHE A 27 -2.50 4.21 3.01
CA PHE A 27 -3.31 3.86 4.17
C PHE A 27 -4.35 4.92 4.46
N ALA A 28 -5.43 4.50 5.12
CA ALA A 28 -6.40 5.38 5.75
C ALA A 28 -6.71 4.86 7.15
N THR A 29 -7.17 5.74 8.05
CA THR A 29 -7.61 5.33 9.39
C THR A 29 -9.01 5.81 9.70
N THR A 30 -9.74 5.04 10.51
CA THR A 30 -11.01 5.42 11.14
C THR A 30 -11.01 5.00 12.61
N GLY A 31 -11.99 5.47 13.41
CA GLY A 31 -12.09 5.16 14.85
C GLY A 31 -11.71 6.37 15.70
N ALA A 32 -10.74 6.22 16.60
CA ALA A 32 -10.27 7.30 17.48
C ALA A 32 -9.81 8.55 16.71
N GLN A 33 -9.23 8.37 15.52
CA GLN A 33 -8.95 9.45 14.59
C GLN A 33 -9.17 9.02 13.14
N THR A 34 -9.59 9.97 12.32
CA THR A 34 -9.76 9.78 10.88
C THR A 34 -8.58 10.38 10.14
N ILE A 35 -7.88 9.55 9.38
CA ILE A 35 -6.86 9.97 8.41
C ILE A 35 -7.41 9.59 7.03
N ALA A 36 -7.61 10.59 6.18
CA ALA A 36 -7.95 10.37 4.78
C ALA A 36 -6.81 9.62 4.08
N GLU A 37 -7.13 8.87 3.03
CA GLU A 37 -6.16 8.03 2.33
C GLU A 37 -4.91 8.82 1.91
N THR A 38 -3.74 8.30 2.31
CA THR A 38 -2.45 8.95 2.07
C THR A 38 -1.31 7.94 1.95
N GLY A 39 -0.25 8.33 1.25
CA GLY A 39 1.04 7.63 1.25
C GLY A 39 2.08 8.24 2.18
N SER A 40 1.74 9.36 2.84
CA SER A 40 2.66 10.10 3.71
C SER A 40 2.50 9.67 5.16
N ALA A 41 3.63 9.55 5.87
CA ALA A 41 3.63 9.31 7.32
C ALA A 41 2.77 10.38 8.03
N THR A 42 1.87 9.93 8.90
CA THR A 42 0.91 10.80 9.58
C THR A 42 0.89 10.51 11.08
N ALA A 43 0.87 11.56 11.89
CA ALA A 43 0.87 11.43 13.34
C ALA A 43 -0.43 10.79 13.86
N LEU A 44 -0.30 9.85 14.80
CA LEU A 44 -1.41 9.41 15.65
C LEU A 44 -1.39 10.24 16.93
N THR A 45 -2.38 11.12 17.12
CA THR A 45 -2.46 12.07 18.24
C THR A 45 -3.61 11.79 19.20
N VAL A 46 -4.63 11.04 18.76
CA VAL A 46 -5.80 10.72 19.59
C VAL A 46 -5.66 9.32 20.19
N PRO A 47 -5.73 9.16 21.53
CA PRO A 47 -5.71 7.86 22.15
C PRO A 47 -7.00 7.08 21.86
N GLY A 48 -6.88 5.76 21.75
CA GLY A 48 -8.00 4.85 21.51
C GLY A 48 -7.76 3.92 20.33
N THR A 49 -8.78 3.15 19.97
CA THR A 49 -8.70 2.17 18.89
C THR A 49 -8.88 2.84 17.53
N SER A 50 -7.94 2.60 16.61
CA SER A 50 -8.07 2.97 15.19
C SER A 50 -8.09 1.73 14.32
N THR A 51 -8.94 1.72 13.30
CA THR A 51 -8.90 0.72 12.22
C THR A 51 -8.04 1.27 11.09
N ILE A 52 -7.05 0.51 10.65
CA ILE A 52 -6.14 0.89 9.56
C ILE A 52 -6.54 0.09 8.33
N ALA A 53 -6.91 0.78 7.26
CA ALA A 53 -7.08 0.20 5.93
C ALA A 53 -5.79 0.43 5.14
N VAL A 54 -5.26 -0.62 4.53
CA VAL A 54 -4.12 -0.54 3.62
C VAL A 54 -4.62 -0.84 2.22
N ASN A 55 -4.44 0.11 1.32
CA ASN A 55 -4.75 -0.05 -0.10
C ASN A 55 -3.44 -0.23 -0.86
N LEU A 56 -3.49 -1.02 -1.93
CA LEU A 56 -2.34 -1.26 -2.79
C LEU A 56 -2.74 -1.09 -4.25
N ALA A 57 -2.27 -0.02 -4.87
CA ALA A 57 -2.52 0.25 -6.28
C ALA A 57 -1.41 -0.36 -7.15
N GLY A 58 -1.78 -1.19 -8.12
CA GLY A 58 -0.87 -1.72 -9.13
C GLY A 58 -1.05 -1.02 -10.46
N THR A 59 -0.02 -0.33 -10.94
CA THR A 59 -0.05 0.44 -12.19
C THR A 59 0.89 -0.17 -13.21
N LYS A 60 0.37 -0.52 -14.38
CA LYS A 60 1.16 -0.92 -15.54
C LYS A 60 1.71 0.29 -16.27
N SER A 61 2.92 0.18 -16.81
CA SER A 61 3.44 1.16 -17.75
C SER A 61 2.78 1.01 -19.13
N GLY A 62 2.46 2.15 -19.75
CA GLY A 62 1.84 2.20 -21.08
C GLY A 62 0.38 1.71 -21.12
N THR A 63 -0.02 1.08 -22.22
CA THR A 63 -1.37 0.53 -22.45
C THR A 63 -1.49 -0.95 -22.06
N ASN A 64 -0.52 -1.47 -21.31
CA ASN A 64 -0.42 -2.88 -20.98
C ASN A 64 -1.43 -3.29 -19.90
N ARG A 65 -1.77 -4.58 -19.91
CA ARG A 65 -2.69 -5.22 -18.96
C ARG A 65 -1.93 -6.23 -18.11
N PHE A 66 -2.44 -6.50 -16.91
CA PHE A 66 -1.97 -7.61 -16.09
C PHE A 66 -2.14 -8.94 -16.85
N SER A 67 -1.12 -9.78 -16.83
CA SER A 67 -1.24 -11.15 -17.31
C SER A 67 -1.89 -12.03 -16.24
N ALA A 68 -2.54 -13.13 -16.64
CA ALA A 68 -3.06 -14.09 -15.67
C ALA A 68 -1.93 -14.76 -14.88
N GLY A 69 -2.15 -15.00 -13.59
CA GLY A 69 -1.21 -15.70 -12.72
C GLY A 69 -1.09 -15.04 -11.34
N SER A 70 -0.17 -15.56 -10.53
CA SER A 70 0.05 -15.09 -9.16
C SER A 70 0.91 -13.84 -9.11
N TYR A 71 0.40 -12.80 -8.45
CA TYR A 71 1.14 -11.61 -8.06
C TYR A 71 1.32 -11.64 -6.55
N GLN A 72 2.52 -11.28 -6.09
CA GLN A 72 2.80 -11.16 -4.66
C GLN A 72 3.57 -9.87 -4.39
N ALA A 73 3.21 -9.20 -3.30
CA ALA A 73 3.87 -8.02 -2.78
C ALA A 73 3.73 -8.01 -1.25
N THR A 74 4.71 -7.44 -0.56
CA THR A 74 4.67 -7.24 0.89
C THR A 74 4.57 -5.76 1.19
N VAL A 75 3.59 -5.36 1.99
CA VAL A 75 3.45 -4.00 2.52
C VAL A 75 3.68 -4.05 4.03
N THR A 76 4.61 -3.24 4.52
CA THR A 76 4.86 -3.10 5.96
C THR A 76 4.17 -1.84 6.47
N VAL A 77 3.29 -2.00 7.47
CA VAL A 77 2.74 -0.88 8.23
C VAL A 77 3.65 -0.62 9.42
N ARG A 78 4.12 0.61 9.58
CA ARG A 78 4.93 1.03 10.74
C ARG A 78 4.16 1.95 11.65
N CYS A 79 4.32 1.74 12.96
CA CYS A 79 3.68 2.50 14.01
C CYS A 79 4.75 2.81 15.06
N GLU A 80 5.56 3.84 14.80
CA GLU A 80 6.76 4.20 15.58
C GLU A 80 6.84 5.71 15.82
#